data_AF-A0A0F9D4J4-F1
#
_entry.id   AF-A0A0F9D4J4-F1
#
_cell.length_a   1.000
_cell.length_b   1.000
_cell.length_c   1.000
_cell.angle_alpha   90.00
_cell.angle_beta   90.00
_cell.angle_gamma   90.00
#
_symmetry.space_group_name_H-M   'P 1'
#
loop_
_entity.id
_entity.type
_entity.pdbx_description
1 polymer ?
#
loop_
_entity_poly.entity_id
_entity_poly.type
_entity_poly.pdbx_seq_one_letter_code
_entity_poly.pdbx_strand_id
1 'polypeptide(L)' 'MSNCRSCGVEIKWIRLRPQMKPHPVDPMPKKVIVLGDVISDGSPVGKMVDGYTSHFASCPDAGQWRSG' A
#
# COMPACT_ATOMS: atom_id res chain seq x y z
N MET A 1 13.58 6.23 -10.28
CA MET A 1 12.35 6.58 -9.56
C MET A 1 11.30 6.96 -10.58
N SER A 2 10.05 6.56 -10.39
CA SER A 2 8.95 6.89 -11.31
C SER A 2 8.04 7.90 -10.66
N ASN A 3 7.57 8.90 -11.40
CA ASN A 3 6.60 9.88 -10.92
C ASN A 3 5.20 9.53 -11.41
N CYS A 4 4.19 9.85 -10.62
CA CYS A 4 2.80 9.80 -11.05
C CYS A 4 2.59 10.81 -12.18
N ARG A 5 1.98 10.37 -13.28
CA ARG A 5 1.75 11.22 -14.47
C ARG A 5 0.70 12.31 -14.25
N SER A 6 -0.12 12.19 -13.20
CA SER A 6 -1.19 13.14 -12.91
C SER A 6 -0.72 14.18 -11.89
N CYS A 7 -0.38 13.73 -10.68
CA CYS A 7 -0.02 14.65 -9.60
C CYS A 7 1.49 14.95 -9.52
N GLY A 8 2.33 14.30 -10.33
CA GLY A 8 3.79 14.53 -10.37
C GLY A 8 4.60 13.96 -9.19
N VAL A 9 3.93 13.46 -8.14
CA VAL A 9 4.58 12.92 -6.93
C VAL A 9 5.36 11.65 -7.27
N GLU A 10 6.48 11.44 -6.58
CA GLU A 10 7.25 10.20 -6.68
C GLU A 10 6.41 8.99 -6.25
N ILE A 11 6.50 7.90 -6.99
CA ILE A 11 5.86 6.62 -6.68
C ILE A 11 6.87 5.47 -6.73
N LYS A 12 6.62 4.47 -5.91
CA LYS A 12 7.34 3.19 -5.93
C LYS A 12 6.42 2.12 -6.51
N TRP A 13 6.96 1.24 -7.34
CA TRP A 13 6.23 0.09 -7.85
C TRP A 13 6.59 -1.15 -7.03
N ILE A 14 5.59 -1.78 -6.44
CA ILE A 14 5.72 -3.05 -5.74
C ILE A 14 4.93 -4.14 -6.45
N ARG A 15 5.24 -5.41 -6.19
CA ARG A 15 4.46 -6.55 -6.69
C ARG A 15 3.74 -7.22 -5.54
N LEU A 16 2.43 -7.43 -5.70
CA LEU A 16 1.61 -8.10 -4.69
C LEU A 16 1.35 -9.55 -5.10
N ARG A 17 1.47 -10.49 -4.15
CA ARG A 17 1.08 -11.89 -4.36
C ARG A 17 -0.46 -12.03 -4.30
N PRO A 18 -1.05 -13.03 -4.98
CA PRO A 18 -0.40 -14.03 -5.83
C PRO A 18 -0.15 -13.55 -7.27
N GLN A 19 -0.88 -12.52 -7.73
CA GLN A 19 -0.90 -12.13 -9.15
C GLN A 19 0.42 -11.50 -9.64
N MET A 20 1.30 -11.08 -8.74
CA MET A 20 2.61 -10.46 -9.01
C MET A 20 2.53 -9.23 -9.93
N LYS A 21 1.35 -8.61 -10.04
CA LYS A 21 1.13 -7.40 -10.83
C LYS A 21 1.80 -6.20 -10.14
N PRO A 22 2.36 -5.26 -10.92
CA PRO A 22 2.93 -4.05 -10.38
C PRO A 22 1.81 -3.12 -9.88
N HIS A 23 1.94 -2.63 -8.66
CA HIS A 23 1.04 -1.65 -8.05
C HIS A 23 1.82 -0.41 -7.63
N PRO A 24 1.33 0.81 -7.95
CA PRO A 24 1.96 2.03 -7.52
C PRO A 24 1.61 2.31 -6.06
N VAL A 25 2.63 2.63 -5.27
CA VAL A 25 2.52 3.02 -3.87
C VAL A 25 3.29 4.30 -3.61
N ASP A 26 2.90 5.01 -2.55
CA ASP A 26 3.66 6.15 -2.04
C ASP A 26 5.07 5.69 -1.63
N PRO A 27 6.10 6.55 -1.79
CA PRO A 27 7.49 6.14 -1.64
C PRO A 27 7.87 5.88 -0.17
N MET A 28 7.17 6.52 0.76
CA MET A 28 7.42 6.42 2.19
C MET A 28 6.57 5.31 2.81
N PRO A 29 7.18 4.24 3.38
CA PRO A 29 6.45 3.24 4.12
C PRO A 29 5.94 3.79 5.46
N LYS A 30 4.88 3.18 5.98
CA LYS A 30 4.33 3.44 7.31
C LYS A 30 4.41 2.16 8.13
N LYS A 31 4.61 2.27 9.45
CA LYS A 31 4.49 1.13 10.34
C LYS A 31 3.02 0.75 10.46
N VAL A 32 2.71 -0.53 10.22
CA VAL A 32 1.37 -1.09 10.36
C VAL A 32 1.44 -2.34 11.23
N ILE A 33 0.35 -2.63 11.95
CA ILE A 33 0.22 -3.82 12.78
C ILE A 33 -0.63 -4.82 12.00
N VAL A 34 -0.06 -5.99 11.68
CA VAL A 34 -0.78 -7.10 11.06
C VAL A 34 -1.10 -8.12 12.14
N LEU A 35 -2.39 -8.43 12.30
CA LEU A 35 -2.86 -9.47 13.22
C LEU A 35 -2.73 -10.83 12.52
N GLY A 36 -2.14 -11.81 13.21
CA GLY A 36 -1.89 -13.14 12.65
C GLY A 36 -2.29 -14.27 13.57
N ASP A 37 -2.06 -14.11 14.87
CA ASP A 37 -2.28 -15.14 15.88
C ASP A 37 -3.21 -14.64 16.98
N VAL A 38 -3.76 -15.57 17.77
CA VAL A 38 -4.57 -15.29 18.96
C VAL A 38 -3.98 -16.10 20.11
N ILE A 39 -3.73 -15.46 21.26
CA ILE A 39 -3.21 -16.15 22.46
C ILE A 39 -4.33 -16.80 23.26
N SER A 40 -3.96 -17.60 24.27
CA SER A 40 -4.89 -18.45 25.03
C SER A 40 -6.02 -17.71 25.75
N ASP A 41 -5.88 -16.40 25.98
CA ASP A 41 -6.93 -15.54 26.57
C ASP A 41 -7.87 -14.92 25.53
N GLY A 42 -7.69 -15.23 24.24
CA GLY A 42 -8.49 -14.69 23.14
C GLY A 42 -8.00 -13.35 22.59
N SER A 43 -6.93 -12.77 23.12
CA SER A 43 -6.37 -11.51 22.62
C SER A 43 -5.62 -11.70 21.29
N PRO A 44 -5.80 -10.82 20.29
CA PRO A 44 -5.08 -10.91 19.04
C PRO A 44 -3.62 -10.45 19.22
N VAL A 45 -2.69 -11.19 18.61
CA VAL A 45 -1.27 -10.84 18.56
C VAL A 45 -0.97 -10.19 17.22
N GLY A 46 -0.47 -8.95 17.31
CA GLY A 46 -0.04 -8.18 16.16
C GLY A 46 1.47 -8.22 15.96
N LYS A 47 1.90 -8.24 14.69
CA LYS A 47 3.29 -7.99 14.29
C LYS A 47 3.38 -6.62 13.63
N MET A 48 4.33 -5.81 14.07
CA MET A 48 4.66 -4.56 13.39
C MET A 48 5.45 -4.85 12.11
N VAL A 49 4.99 -4.32 11.00
CA VAL A 49 5.64 -4.44 9.68
C VAL A 49 5.64 -3.11 8.95
N ASP A 50 6.46 -2.99 7.91
CA ASP A 50 6.41 -1.87 6.98
C ASP A 50 5.30 -2.10 5.95
N GLY A 51 4.32 -1.19 5.94
CA GLY A 51 3.24 -1.13 4.96
C GLY A 51 3.44 0.05 4.01
N TYR A 52 2.93 -0.08 2.80
CA TYR A 52 2.91 1.01 1.82
C TYR A 52 1.46 1.41 1.54
N THR A 53 1.22 2.72 1.40
CA THR A 53 -0.10 3.23 0.98
C THR A 53 -0.21 3.15 -0.53
N SER A 54 -1.29 2.59 -1.06
CA SER A 54 -1.52 2.60 -2.51
C SER A 54 -1.62 4.04 -3.01
N HIS A 55 -0.88 4.37 -4.07
CA HIS A 55 -0.90 5.73 -4.61
C HIS A 55 -2.28 6.09 -5.21
N PHE A 56 -3.07 5.10 -5.62
CA PHE A 56 -4.46 5.32 -6.04
C PHE A 56 -5.37 5.83 -4.91
N ALA A 57 -4.97 5.66 -3.65
CA ALA A 57 -5.72 6.17 -2.49
C ALA A 57 -5.27 7.58 -2.08
N SER A 58 -4.02 7.95 -2.36
CA SER A 58 -3.44 9.25 -1.97
C SER A 58 -3.42 10.28 -3.10
N CYS A 59 -3.45 9.86 -4.36
CA CYS A 59 -3.41 10.75 -5.51
C CYS A 59 -4.74 11.53 -5.65
N PRO A 60 -4.70 12.88 -5.70
CA PRO A 60 -5.90 13.71 -5.83
C PRO A 60 -6.64 13.46 -7.15
N ASP A 61 -5.90 13.12 -8.21
CA ASP A 61 -6.45 12.88 -9.54
C ASP A 61 -6.84 11.41 -9.76
N ALA A 62 -6.74 10.53 -8.75
CA ALA A 62 -6.99 9.10 -8.91
C ALA A 62 -8.39 8.78 -9.45
N GLY A 63 -9.38 9.61 -9.11
CA GLY A 63 -10.76 9.47 -9.60
C GLY A 63 -10.90 9.61 -11.11
N GLN A 64 -10.00 10.33 -11.78
CA GLN A 64 -10.01 10.52 -13.24
C GLN A 64 -9.60 9.25 -14.01
N TRP A 65 -8.95 8.29 -13.35
CA TRP A 65 -8.43 7.07 -13.96
C TRP A 65 -9.23 5.80 -13.63
N ARG A 66 -10.30 5.92 -12.83
CA ARG A 66 -11.16 4.78 -12.46
C ARG A 66 -12.09 4.32 -13.60
N SER A 67 -12.17 5.07 -14.70
CA SER A 67 -13.11 4.84 -15.80
C SER A 67 -12.48 4.22 -17.06
N GLY A 68 -11.30 3.59 -16.93
CA GLY A 68 -10.58 2.95 -18.04
C GLY A 68 -10.99 1.50 -18.29
#